data_AF-A0A9X1N9M1-F1
#
_entry.id   AF-A0A9X1N9M1-F1
#
_cell.length_a   1.000
_cell.length_b   1.000
_cell.length_c   1.000
_cell.angle_alpha   90.00
_cell.angle_beta   90.00
_cell.angle_gamma   90.00
#
_symmetry.space_group_name_H-M   'P 1'
#
loop_
_entity.id
_entity.type
_entity.pdbx_description
1 polymer ?
#
loop_
_entity_poly.entity_id
_entity_poly.type
_entity_poly.pdbx_seq_one_letter_code
_entity_poly.pdbx_strand_id
1 'polypeptide(L)'
;MAVKDRGQASIELLGAIPYLAIGLLAALQLTIAAATVQAASAASRAAARTVSQGDGDPETSARRSVPDWLEDGMQVSLQGGESPSVRVTLQMPIIVPGLSVGPEVSRTAWFESEQAVPPWG
;
A
#
# COMPACT_ATOMS: atom_id res chain seq x y z
N MET A 1 24.77 -34.46 42.26
CA MET A 1 25.09 -33.17 41.61
C MET A 1 24.29 -33.10 40.32
N ALA A 2 23.07 -32.54 40.34
CA ALA A 2 22.24 -32.41 39.13
C ALA A 2 21.10 -31.40 39.37
N VAL A 3 21.45 -30.12 39.52
CA VAL A 3 20.49 -29.01 39.48
C VAL A 3 21.16 -27.88 38.70
N LYS A 4 21.24 -28.02 37.37
CA LYS A 4 21.62 -26.88 36.52
C LYS A 4 21.09 -26.90 35.07
N ASP A 5 20.43 -27.95 34.60
CA ASP A 5 19.99 -27.97 33.19
C ASP A 5 18.65 -27.26 32.91
N ARG A 6 17.73 -27.16 33.89
CA ARG A 6 16.39 -26.56 33.64
C ARG A 6 16.41 -25.04 33.52
N GLY A 7 17.36 -24.37 34.19
CA GLY A 7 17.51 -22.91 34.14
C GLY A 7 18.18 -22.44 32.85
N GLN A 8 19.10 -23.23 32.31
CA GLN A 8 19.82 -22.90 31.08
C GLN A 8 18.89 -22.90 29.86
N ALA A 9 18.06 -23.94 29.70
CA ALA A 9 17.08 -24.01 28.61
C ALA A 9 16.06 -22.84 28.63
N SER A 10 15.68 -22.37 29.82
CA SER A 10 14.76 -21.25 29.98
C SER A 10 15.41 -19.90 29.60
N ILE A 11 16.69 -19.72 29.90
CA ILE A 11 17.45 -18.51 29.55
C ILE A 11 17.77 -18.48 28.05
N GLU A 12 18.08 -19.63 27.44
CA GLU A 12 18.28 -19.73 25.98
C GLU A 12 17.01 -19.38 25.21
N LEU A 13 15.83 -19.82 25.68
CA LEU A 13 14.55 -19.44 25.08
C LEU A 13 14.26 -17.94 25.24
N LEU A 14 14.57 -17.35 26.41
CA LEU A 14 14.48 -15.90 26.60
C LEU A 14 15.39 -15.13 25.63
N GLY A 15 16.56 -15.69 25.31
CA GLY A 15 17.46 -15.15 24.28
C GLY A 15 16.88 -15.20 22.87
N ALA A 16 15.94 -16.11 22.58
CA ALA A 16 15.29 -16.21 21.28
C ALA A 16 14.10 -15.24 21.09
N ILE A 17 13.46 -14.80 22.18
CA ILE A 17 12.27 -13.92 22.14
C ILE A 17 12.49 -12.64 21.30
N PRO A 18 13.61 -11.90 21.43
CA PRO A 18 13.84 -10.69 20.63
C PRO A 18 13.90 -10.99 19.13
N TYR A 19 14.56 -12.08 18.74
CA TYR A 19 14.67 -12.49 17.34
C TYR A 19 13.31 -12.92 16.77
N LEU A 20 12.51 -13.65 17.56
CA LEU A 20 11.15 -14.02 17.17
C LEU A 20 10.25 -12.78 17.03
N ALA A 21 10.38 -11.80 17.94
CA ALA A 21 9.64 -10.55 17.85
C ALA A 21 10.00 -9.76 16.58
N ILE A 22 11.29 -9.66 16.24
CA ILE A 22 11.75 -9.04 14.98
C ILE A 22 11.20 -9.80 13.77
N GLY A 23 11.26 -11.14 13.77
CA GLY A 23 10.73 -11.97 12.70
C GLY A 23 9.21 -11.78 12.50
N LEU A 24 8.45 -11.71 13.60
CA LEU A 24 7.02 -11.46 13.58
C LEU A 24 6.71 -10.05 13.05
N LEU A 25 7.45 -9.03 13.49
CA LEU A 25 7.32 -7.66 12.98
C LEU A 25 7.63 -7.60 11.49
N ALA A 26 8.67 -8.30 11.02
CA ALA A 26 9.00 -8.37 9.60
C ALA A 26 7.88 -9.02 8.79
N ALA A 27 7.32 -10.14 9.27
CA ALA A 27 6.20 -10.82 8.62
C ALA A 27 4.95 -9.92 8.55
N LEU A 28 4.66 -9.18 9.62
CA LEU A 28 3.57 -8.22 9.66
C LEU A 28 3.80 -7.07 8.67
N GLN A 29 5.02 -6.53 8.62
CA GLN A 29 5.38 -5.46 7.69
C GLN A 29 5.26 -5.91 6.23
N LEU A 30 5.65 -7.15 5.91
CA LEU A 30 5.46 -7.73 4.57
C LEU A 30 3.97 -7.86 4.21
N THR A 31 3.13 -8.24 5.18
CA THR A 31 1.69 -8.32 4.97
C THR A 31 1.10 -6.95 4.64
N ILE A 32 1.53 -5.91 5.36
CA ILE A 32 1.11 -4.51 5.12
C ILE A 32 1.59 -4.01 3.76
N ALA A 33 2.82 -4.34 3.37
CA ALA A 33 3.35 -4.02 2.05
C ALA A 33 2.49 -4.63 0.95
N ALA A 34 2.16 -5.92 1.07
CA ALA A 34 1.29 -6.61 0.13
C ALA A 34 -0.12 -6.02 0.09
N ALA A 35 -0.70 -5.66 1.23
CA ALA A 35 -2.00 -5.00 1.31
C ALA A 35 -2.00 -3.64 0.61
N THR A 36 -0.96 -2.82 0.83
CA THR A 36 -0.81 -1.49 0.22
C THR A 36 -0.70 -1.58 -1.30
N VAL A 37 0.08 -2.53 -1.82
CA VAL A 37 0.21 -2.77 -3.27
C VAL A 37 -1.12 -3.18 -3.89
N GLN A 38 -1.87 -4.05 -3.21
CA GLN A 38 -3.19 -4.49 -3.67
C GLN A 38 -4.19 -3.33 -3.67
N ALA A 39 -4.21 -2.52 -2.62
CA ALA A 39 -5.04 -1.31 -2.50
C ALA A 39 -4.74 -0.31 -3.63
N ALA A 40 -3.47 0.01 -3.88
CA ALA A 40 -3.06 0.93 -4.96
C ALA A 40 -3.53 0.42 -6.34
N SER A 41 -3.46 -0.90 -6.56
CA SER A 41 -3.90 -1.53 -7.81
C SER A 41 -5.43 -1.55 -7.95
N ALA A 42 -6.17 -1.70 -6.85
CA ALA A 42 -7.63 -1.60 -6.86
C ALA A 42 -8.09 -0.17 -7.15
N ALA A 43 -7.49 0.80 -6.47
CA ALA A 43 -7.76 2.22 -6.63
C ALA A 43 -7.48 2.73 -8.04
N SER A 44 -6.33 2.38 -8.64
CA SER A 44 -5.98 2.82 -9.99
C SER A 44 -6.99 2.31 -11.03
N ARG A 45 -7.46 1.07 -10.88
CA ARG A 45 -8.51 0.50 -11.74
C ARG A 45 -9.88 1.12 -11.51
N ALA A 46 -10.23 1.46 -10.27
CA ALA A 46 -11.48 2.14 -9.96
C ALA A 46 -11.51 3.56 -10.56
N ALA A 47 -10.43 4.30 -10.41
CA ALA A 47 -10.27 5.61 -11.03
C ALA A 47 -10.28 5.54 -12.56
N ALA A 48 -9.54 4.59 -13.17
CA ALA A 48 -9.55 4.41 -14.63
C ALA A 48 -10.96 4.12 -15.16
N ARG A 49 -11.75 3.27 -14.47
CA ARG A 49 -13.16 3.02 -14.84
C ARG A 49 -14.04 4.26 -14.73
N THR A 50 -13.77 5.13 -13.77
CA THR A 50 -14.52 6.38 -13.59
C THR A 50 -14.23 7.34 -14.74
N VAL A 51 -12.96 7.47 -15.11
CA VAL A 51 -12.54 8.25 -16.28
C VAL A 51 -13.15 7.70 -17.58
N SER A 52 -13.09 6.39 -17.80
CA SER A 52 -13.65 5.77 -19.02
C SER A 52 -15.17 5.90 -19.14
N GLN A 53 -15.90 5.94 -18.03
CA GLN A 53 -17.35 6.11 -18.03
C GLN A 53 -17.76 7.58 -18.13
N GLY A 54 -16.85 8.52 -17.86
CA GLY A 54 -17.14 9.95 -17.85
C GLY A 54 -18.12 10.38 -16.75
N ASP A 55 -18.36 9.53 -15.75
CA ASP A 55 -19.31 9.79 -14.67
C ASP A 55 -18.61 9.72 -13.31
N GLY A 56 -18.60 10.86 -12.62
CA GLY A 56 -18.02 11.02 -11.29
C GLY A 56 -16.57 11.47 -11.25
N ASP A 57 -16.06 11.64 -10.02
CA ASP A 57 -14.69 12.06 -9.74
C ASP A 57 -13.77 10.84 -9.54
N PRO A 58 -12.71 10.67 -10.36
CA PRO A 58 -11.76 9.58 -10.24
C PRO A 58 -11.06 9.50 -8.87
N GLU A 59 -10.81 10.64 -8.21
CA GLU A 59 -10.19 10.64 -6.89
C GLU A 59 -11.12 10.04 -5.84
N THR A 60 -12.38 10.48 -5.81
CA THR A 60 -13.41 9.93 -4.93
C THR A 60 -13.61 8.43 -5.13
N SER A 61 -13.63 7.95 -6.38
CA SER A 61 -13.74 6.52 -6.70
C SER A 61 -12.52 5.71 -6.26
N ALA A 62 -11.31 6.25 -6.40
CA ALA A 62 -10.09 5.64 -5.88
C ALA A 62 -10.12 5.56 -4.35
N ARG A 63 -10.53 6.62 -3.66
CA ARG A 63 -10.58 6.69 -2.18
C ARG A 63 -11.51 5.62 -1.62
N ARG A 64 -12.72 5.51 -2.17
CA ARG A 64 -13.68 4.47 -1.80
C ARG A 64 -13.20 3.03 -2.03
N SER A 65 -12.15 2.84 -2.83
CA SER A 65 -11.60 1.54 -3.16
C SER A 65 -10.40 1.15 -2.29
N VAL A 66 -9.96 2.04 -1.40
CA VAL A 66 -8.91 1.77 -0.41
C VAL A 66 -9.51 1.79 1.00
N PRO A 67 -8.91 1.08 1.97
CA PRO A 67 -9.35 1.16 3.36
C PRO A 67 -8.89 2.47 4.01
N ASP A 68 -9.68 2.98 4.96
CA ASP A 68 -9.48 4.27 5.65
C ASP A 68 -8.05 4.49 6.16
N TRP A 69 -7.40 3.46 6.69
CA TRP A 69 -6.03 3.53 7.22
C TRP A 69 -4.93 3.72 6.15
N LEU A 70 -5.28 3.63 4.86
CA LEU A 70 -4.42 3.94 3.71
C LEU A 70 -4.85 5.21 2.97
N GLU A 71 -5.97 5.85 3.34
CA GLU A 71 -6.44 7.06 2.67
C GLU A 71 -5.55 8.27 2.97
N ASP A 72 -4.95 8.28 4.16
CA ASP A 72 -4.06 9.35 4.59
C ASP A 72 -2.82 9.42 3.71
N GLY A 73 -2.60 10.59 3.10
CA GLY A 73 -1.49 10.81 2.18
C GLY A 73 -1.65 10.14 0.82
N MET A 74 -2.82 9.55 0.50
CA MET A 74 -3.11 9.04 -0.84
C MET A 74 -3.15 10.19 -1.85
N GLN A 75 -2.52 9.96 -3.00
CA GLN A 75 -2.53 10.88 -4.14
C GLN A 75 -3.02 10.17 -5.39
N VAL A 76 -3.90 10.84 -6.14
CA VAL A 76 -4.37 10.39 -7.45
C VAL A 76 -3.95 11.44 -8.46
N SER A 77 -3.19 11.03 -9.47
CA SER A 77 -2.80 11.90 -10.58
C SER A 77 -3.30 11.35 -11.89
N LEU A 78 -4.04 12.19 -12.61
CA LEU A 78 -4.43 11.97 -13.99
C LEU A 78 -3.33 12.53 -14.88
N GLN A 79 -2.81 11.70 -15.78
CA GLN A 79 -1.87 12.13 -16.81
C GLN A 79 -2.58 12.08 -18.15
N GLY A 80 -2.70 13.25 -18.81
CA GLY A 80 -3.19 13.37 -20.18
C GLY A 80 -2.09 13.14 -21.22
N GLY A 81 -2.45 13.16 -22.50
CA GLY A 81 -1.53 13.00 -23.63
C GLY A 81 -1.92 11.84 -24.55
N GLU A 82 -0.99 11.38 -25.40
CA GLU A 82 -1.21 10.29 -26.37
C GLU A 82 -1.50 8.93 -25.71
N SER A 83 -1.22 8.79 -24.42
CA SER A 83 -1.52 7.59 -23.64
C SER A 83 -1.96 8.01 -22.24
N PRO A 84 -3.24 8.36 -22.07
CA PRO A 84 -3.69 8.87 -20.79
C PRO A 84 -3.76 7.76 -19.74
N SER A 85 -3.43 8.13 -18.51
CA SER A 85 -3.31 7.18 -17.40
C SER A 85 -3.70 7.79 -16.07
N VAL A 86 -4.10 6.91 -15.15
CA VAL A 86 -4.31 7.23 -13.74
C VAL A 86 -3.20 6.61 -12.94
N ARG A 87 -2.46 7.42 -12.19
CA ARG A 87 -1.52 6.96 -11.18
C ARG A 87 -2.11 7.16 -9.79
N VAL A 88 -2.12 6.09 -9.00
CA VAL A 88 -2.48 6.13 -7.59
C VAL A 88 -1.23 5.84 -6.76
N THR A 89 -0.98 6.71 -5.80
CA THR A 89 0.14 6.67 -4.88
C THR A 89 -0.39 6.55 -3.46
N LEU A 90 0.12 5.58 -2.70
CA LEU A 90 -0.19 5.34 -1.30
C LEU A 90 1.10 5.37 -0.46
N GLN A 91 0.99 5.80 0.79
CA GLN A 91 2.09 5.67 1.75
C GLN A 91 1.94 4.37 2.53
N MET A 92 2.98 3.55 2.56
CA MET A 92 2.99 2.32 3.34
C MET A 92 3.20 2.64 4.83
N PRO A 93 2.34 2.18 5.74
CA PRO A 93 2.57 2.38 7.16
C PRO A 93 3.72 1.51 7.67
N ILE A 94 4.54 2.07 8.57
CA ILE A 94 5.60 1.34 9.28
C ILE A 94 5.13 1.00 10.69
N ILE A 95 5.31 -0.26 11.09
CA ILE A 95 5.01 -0.74 12.45
C ILE A 95 6.27 -0.82 13.34
N VAL A 96 7.46 -0.66 12.76
CA VAL A 96 8.73 -0.71 13.48
C VAL A 96 8.90 0.53 14.37
N PRO A 97 9.06 0.37 15.71
CA PRO A 97 9.29 1.48 16.62
C PRO A 97 10.56 2.27 16.24
N GLY A 98 10.46 3.60 16.15
CA GLY A 98 11.58 4.49 15.83
C GLY A 98 11.70 4.89 14.36
N LEU A 99 10.86 4.36 13.47
CA LEU A 99 10.72 4.82 12.09
C LEU A 99 9.37 5.52 11.93
N SER A 100 9.36 6.69 11.30
CA SER A 100 8.20 7.57 11.23
C SER A 100 7.59 7.73 9.83
N VAL A 101 8.30 7.32 8.77
CA VAL A 101 7.81 7.46 7.39
C VAL A 101 8.14 6.21 6.59
N GLY A 102 7.11 5.61 5.98
CA GLY A 102 7.27 4.44 5.12
C GLY A 102 7.50 4.79 3.65
N PRO A 103 8.01 3.82 2.86
CA PRO A 103 8.17 3.97 1.43
C PRO A 103 6.82 4.24 0.75
N GLU A 104 6.90 5.03 -0.32
CA GLU A 104 5.78 5.32 -1.19
C GLU A 104 5.55 4.16 -2.17
N VAL A 105 4.29 3.77 -2.36
CA VAL A 105 3.86 2.74 -3.31
C VAL A 105 3.00 3.38 -4.39
N SER A 106 3.46 3.33 -5.63
CA SER A 106 2.73 3.88 -6.78
C SER A 106 2.33 2.80 -7.79
N ARG A 107 1.10 2.91 -8.32
CA ARG A 107 0.55 2.05 -9.38
C ARG A 107 -0.17 2.89 -10.43
N THR A 108 0.12 2.62 -11.71
CA THR A 108 -0.46 3.32 -12.86
C THR A 108 -1.36 2.39 -13.65
N ALA A 109 -2.51 2.87 -14.10
CA ALA A 109 -3.44 2.20 -15.00
C ALA A 109 -3.66 3.07 -16.24
N TRP A 110 -3.51 2.47 -17.43
CA TRP A 110 -3.72 3.14 -18.73
C TRP A 110 -5.17 2.98 -19.18
N PHE A 111 -5.68 3.94 -19.94
CA PHE A 111 -6.99 3.85 -20.59
C PHE A 111 -6.92 4.39 -22.01
N GLU A 112 -7.66 3.76 -22.92
CA GLU A 112 -7.75 4.15 -24.33
C GLU A 112 -8.57 5.44 -24.46
N SER A 113 -8.00 6.49 -25.06
CA SER A 113 -8.67 7.79 -25.23
C SER A 113 -9.16 8.03 -26.64
N GLU A 114 -9.78 7.04 -27.28
CA GLU A 114 -10.38 7.26 -28.58
C GLU A 114 -11.64 8.17 -28.53
N GLN A 115 -12.11 8.56 -27.32
CA GLN A 115 -13.36 9.33 -27.19
C GLN A 115 -13.34 10.56 -26.27
N ALA A 116 -12.20 11.03 -25.75
CA ALA A 116 -12.20 12.09 -24.73
C ALA A 116 -11.25 13.29 -24.95
N VAL A 117 -11.08 13.73 -26.20
CA VAL A 117 -10.64 15.12 -26.47
C VAL A 117 -11.57 15.72 -27.52
N PRO A 118 -12.60 16.49 -27.13
CA PRO A 118 -13.27 17.34 -28.09
C PRO A 118 -12.30 18.47 -28.53
N PRO A 119 -12.44 19.01 -29.76
CA PRO A 119 -11.44 19.88 -30.39
C PRO A 119 -11.29 21.30 -29.77
N TRP A 120 -11.67 21.50 -28.50
CA TRP A 120 -11.71 22.82 -27.85
C TRP A 120 -11.65 22.77 -26.32
N GLY A 121 -10.56 22.29 -25.72
CA GLY A 121 -10.35 22.44 -24.28
C GLY A 121 -9.05 21.86 -23.77
#